data_AF-A0A943R3D2-F1
#
_entry.id   AF-A0A943R3D2-F1
#
_cell.length_a   1.000
_cell.length_b   1.000
_cell.length_c   1.000
_cell.angle_alpha   90.00
_cell.angle_beta   90.00
_cell.angle_gamma   90.00
#
_symmetry.space_group_name_H-M   'P 1'
#
loop_
_entity.id
_entity.type
_entity.pdbx_description
1 polymer ?
#
loop_
_entity_poly.entity_id
_entity_poly.type
_entity_poly.pdbx_seq_one_letter_code
_entity_poly.pdbx_strand_id
1 'polypeptide(L)'
;MSRIELKSDKQILWMREAGLVVADIHRALRQAAIPGVTLLELDEVSAGVLAKNGAKSNFLGYGGFPATVCISVNDTVVHGIPDMTRLERGDLVSFDCGAYVEREGRQWHGDAAFTMIVGGDEAGSDKARRLNSVTEESMWAALAAVAKGKRIYDIGDAVEEVVEKRRDGNWEAGI
;
A
#
# COMPACT_ATOMS: atom_id res chain seq x y z
N MET A 1 27.80 -6.35 15.05
CA MET A 1 27.20 -6.30 13.69
C MET A 1 26.14 -5.22 13.72
N SER A 2 26.15 -4.24 12.81
CA SER A 2 25.02 -3.30 12.69
C SER A 2 23.77 -4.11 12.34
N ARG A 3 22.66 -3.90 13.07
CA ARG A 3 21.38 -4.56 12.80
C ARG A 3 20.70 -4.08 11.50
N ILE A 4 21.29 -3.12 10.80
CA ILE A 4 20.80 -2.53 9.55
C ILE A 4 21.87 -2.71 8.48
N GLU A 5 21.48 -3.30 7.35
CA GLU A 5 22.33 -3.50 6.19
C GLU A 5 22.36 -2.22 5.33
N LEU A 6 23.55 -1.64 5.15
CA LEU A 6 23.75 -0.53 4.22
C LEU A 6 23.83 -1.07 2.80
N LYS A 7 22.97 -0.58 1.92
CA LYS A 7 22.91 -1.01 0.52
C LYS A 7 23.96 -0.29 -0.31
N SER A 8 24.54 -0.98 -1.29
CA SER A 8 25.32 -0.34 -2.35
C SER A 8 24.41 0.28 -3.41
N ASP A 9 24.95 1.18 -4.23
CA ASP A 9 24.20 1.81 -5.33
C ASP A 9 23.55 0.78 -6.26
N LYS A 10 24.28 -0.31 -6.56
CA LYS A 10 23.77 -1.42 -7.38
C LYS A 10 22.56 -2.09 -6.73
N GLN A 11 22.62 -2.32 -5.42
CA GLN A 11 21.53 -2.91 -4.66
C GLN A 11 20.32 -1.99 -4.59
N ILE A 12 20.53 -0.67 -4.47
CA ILE A 12 19.46 0.33 -4.54
C ILE A 12 18.78 0.30 -5.91
N LEU A 13 19.54 0.17 -7.00
CA LEU A 13 18.96 0.04 -8.35
C LEU A 13 18.12 -1.23 -8.53
N TRP A 14 18.51 -2.34 -7.90
CA TRP A 14 17.69 -3.56 -7.91
C TRP A 14 16.42 -3.44 -7.07
N MET A 15 16.48 -2.77 -5.91
CA MET A 15 15.28 -2.43 -5.13
C MET A 15 14.34 -1.52 -5.93
N ARG A 16 14.91 -0.54 -6.66
CA ARG A 16 14.14 0.35 -7.54
C ARG A 16 13.42 -0.44 -8.62
N GLU A 17 14.05 -1.46 -9.19
CA GLU A 17 13.41 -2.31 -10.19
C GLU A 17 12.13 -2.97 -9.66
N ALA A 18 12.20 -3.59 -8.49
CA ALA A 18 11.02 -4.17 -7.84
C ALA A 18 9.97 -3.09 -7.50
N GLY A 19 10.40 -1.91 -7.03
CA GLY A 19 9.51 -0.78 -6.77
C GLY A 19 8.79 -0.26 -8.02
N LEU A 20 9.43 -0.31 -9.20
CA LEU A 20 8.78 0.05 -10.47
C LEU A 20 7.68 -0.96 -10.85
N VAL A 21 7.88 -2.24 -10.56
CA VAL A 21 6.81 -3.25 -10.73
C VAL A 21 5.63 -2.97 -9.80
N VAL A 22 5.89 -2.62 -8.54
CA VAL A 22 4.82 -2.22 -7.60
C VAL A 22 4.08 -0.97 -8.10
N ALA A 23 4.79 0.01 -8.65
CA ALA A 23 4.16 1.19 -9.25
C ALA A 23 3.27 0.84 -10.47
N ASP A 24 3.64 -0.18 -11.24
CA ASP A 24 2.81 -0.70 -12.33
C ASP A 24 1.57 -1.43 -11.80
N ILE A 25 1.70 -2.19 -10.70
CA ILE A 25 0.55 -2.83 -10.02
C ILE A 25 -0.42 -1.75 -9.53
N HIS A 26 0.08 -0.71 -8.85
CA HIS A 26 -0.74 0.42 -8.39
C HIS A 26 -1.53 1.05 -9.53
N ARG A 27 -0.87 1.30 -10.67
CA ARG A 27 -1.53 1.91 -11.84
C ARG A 27 -2.63 1.01 -12.40
N ALA A 28 -2.36 -0.29 -12.51
CA ALA A 28 -3.33 -1.26 -13.02
C ALA A 28 -4.54 -1.40 -12.08
N LEU A 29 -4.31 -1.51 -10.77
CA LEU A 29 -5.36 -1.63 -9.77
C LEU A 29 -6.24 -0.38 -9.71
N ARG A 30 -5.66 0.83 -9.76
CA ARG A 30 -6.44 2.08 -9.80
C ARG A 30 -7.39 2.16 -11.00
N GLN A 31 -7.03 1.55 -12.12
CA GLN A 31 -7.87 1.51 -13.32
C GLN A 31 -8.94 0.42 -13.24
N ALA A 32 -8.62 -0.72 -12.61
CA ALA A 32 -9.50 -1.88 -12.52
C ALA A 32 -10.49 -1.82 -11.36
N ALA A 33 -10.18 -1.08 -10.28
CA ALA A 33 -11.00 -0.97 -9.07
C ALA A 33 -12.24 -0.08 -9.29
N ILE A 34 -13.23 -0.64 -9.98
CA ILE A 34 -14.52 -0.01 -10.29
C ILE A 34 -15.67 -0.73 -9.59
N PRO A 35 -16.83 -0.08 -9.38
CA PRO A 35 -18.00 -0.74 -8.79
C PRO A 35 -18.37 -2.04 -9.50
N GLY A 36 -18.58 -3.09 -8.73
CA GLY A 36 -18.99 -4.41 -9.19
C GLY A 36 -17.84 -5.40 -9.42
N VAL A 37 -16.59 -4.96 -9.51
CA VAL A 37 -15.43 -5.89 -9.63
C VAL A 37 -15.23 -6.65 -8.32
N THR A 38 -14.89 -7.93 -8.40
CA THR A 38 -14.54 -8.73 -7.21
C THR A 38 -13.11 -8.48 -6.76
N LEU A 39 -12.85 -8.72 -5.48
CA LEU A 39 -11.47 -8.63 -4.96
C LEU A 39 -10.56 -9.67 -5.62
N LEU A 40 -11.09 -10.86 -5.92
CA LEU A 40 -10.36 -11.90 -6.65
C LEU A 40 -9.96 -11.45 -8.07
N GLU A 41 -10.86 -10.80 -8.81
CA GLU A 41 -10.53 -10.22 -10.13
C GLU A 41 -9.41 -9.16 -10.03
N LEU A 42 -9.35 -8.41 -8.92
CA LEU A 42 -8.27 -7.44 -8.67
C LEU A 42 -6.94 -8.13 -8.30
N ASP A 43 -6.97 -9.25 -7.61
CA ASP A 43 -5.77 -10.07 -7.40
C ASP A 43 -5.21 -10.60 -8.71
N GLU A 44 -6.07 -11.03 -9.64
CA GLU A 44 -5.67 -11.46 -10.99
C GLU A 44 -4.99 -10.32 -11.77
N VAL A 45 -5.45 -9.07 -11.61
CA VAL A 45 -4.79 -7.89 -12.19
C VAL A 45 -3.36 -7.73 -11.65
N SER A 46 -3.17 -7.85 -10.34
CA SER A 46 -1.84 -7.82 -9.71
C SER A 46 -0.95 -8.96 -10.23
N ALA A 47 -1.47 -10.19 -10.26
CA ALA A 47 -0.77 -11.37 -10.78
C ALA A 47 -0.34 -11.18 -12.25
N GLY A 48 -1.19 -10.59 -13.08
CA GLY A 48 -0.89 -10.28 -14.48
C GLY A 48 0.27 -9.29 -14.64
N VAL A 49 0.34 -8.25 -13.80
CA VAL A 49 1.45 -7.28 -13.83
C VAL A 49 2.76 -7.93 -13.37
N LEU A 50 2.72 -8.76 -12.33
CA LEU A 50 3.89 -9.53 -11.88
C LEU A 50 4.44 -10.42 -13.00
N ALA A 51 3.56 -11.21 -13.64
CA ALA A 51 3.93 -12.10 -14.73
C ALA A 51 4.53 -11.34 -15.93
N LYS A 52 3.91 -10.22 -16.33
CA LYS A 52 4.40 -9.37 -17.43
C LYS A 52 5.81 -8.81 -17.19
N ASN A 53 6.15 -8.53 -15.94
CA ASN A 53 7.45 -8.00 -15.56
C ASN A 53 8.48 -9.07 -15.18
N GLY A 54 8.13 -10.36 -15.22
CA GLY A 54 9.01 -11.45 -14.76
C GLY A 54 9.34 -11.35 -13.26
N ALA A 55 8.47 -10.70 -12.48
CA ALA A 55 8.60 -10.53 -11.04
C ALA A 55 7.74 -11.56 -10.30
N LYS A 56 7.97 -11.70 -9.00
CA LYS A 56 7.21 -12.59 -8.12
C LYS A 56 6.56 -11.79 -6.99
N SER A 57 5.43 -12.26 -6.47
CA SER A 57 4.73 -11.59 -5.35
C SER A 57 5.51 -11.75 -4.05
N ASN A 58 5.52 -10.70 -3.22
CA ASN A 58 6.02 -10.80 -1.84
C ASN A 58 5.10 -11.65 -0.94
N PHE A 59 3.80 -11.70 -1.27
CA PHE A 59 2.77 -12.15 -0.35
C PHE A 59 2.30 -13.57 -0.64
N LEU A 60 2.23 -13.96 -1.91
CA LEU A 60 1.73 -15.29 -2.29
C LEU A 60 2.57 -16.41 -1.63
N GLY A 61 1.94 -17.18 -0.75
CA GLY A 61 2.54 -18.26 0.03
C GLY A 61 3.28 -17.81 1.30
N TYR A 62 3.49 -16.51 1.52
CA TYR A 62 4.15 -16.00 2.72
C TYR A 62 3.26 -16.21 3.94
N GLY A 63 3.72 -17.04 4.89
CA GLY A 63 2.92 -17.40 6.07
C GLY A 63 1.60 -18.11 5.74
N GLY A 64 1.45 -18.68 4.53
CA GLY A 64 0.20 -19.27 4.04
C GLY A 64 -0.79 -18.28 3.42
N PHE A 65 -0.41 -17.01 3.21
CA PHE A 65 -1.26 -16.02 2.53
C PHE A 65 -1.55 -16.45 1.07
N PRO A 66 -2.82 -16.47 0.61
CA PRO A 66 -3.19 -17.19 -0.61
C PRO A 66 -3.18 -16.35 -1.90
N ALA A 67 -2.92 -15.04 -1.80
CA ALA A 67 -3.09 -14.09 -2.92
C ALA A 67 -1.81 -13.27 -3.17
N THR A 68 -1.79 -12.50 -4.25
CA THR A 68 -0.65 -11.68 -4.67
C THR A 68 -0.66 -10.25 -4.16
N VAL A 69 -1.83 -9.76 -3.71
CA VAL A 69 -2.09 -8.41 -3.18
C VAL A 69 -3.01 -8.52 -1.95
N CYS A 70 -2.84 -7.66 -0.95
CA CYS A 70 -3.83 -7.52 0.11
C CYS A 70 -4.84 -6.44 -0.28
N ILE A 71 -6.13 -6.70 -0.12
CA ILE A 71 -7.19 -5.74 -0.44
C ILE A 71 -8.07 -5.58 0.78
N SER A 72 -8.02 -4.40 1.41
CA SER A 72 -8.71 -4.15 2.68
C SER A 72 -9.81 -3.12 2.44
N VAL A 73 -11.05 -3.56 2.53
CA VAL A 73 -12.24 -2.74 2.27
C VAL A 73 -12.81 -2.26 3.61
N ASN A 74 -13.11 -0.96 3.68
CA ASN A 74 -13.80 -0.27 4.77
C ASN A 74 -13.19 -0.49 6.17
N ASP A 75 -13.76 -1.40 6.96
CA ASP A 75 -13.36 -1.70 8.35
C ASP A 75 -12.21 -2.71 8.45
N THR A 76 -11.78 -3.28 7.33
CA THR A 76 -10.58 -4.11 7.26
C THR A 76 -9.34 -3.21 7.34
N VAL A 77 -8.56 -3.34 8.43
CA VAL A 77 -7.39 -2.47 8.67
C VAL A 77 -6.24 -2.76 7.71
N VAL A 78 -5.77 -4.01 7.67
CA VAL A 78 -4.68 -4.49 6.81
C VAL A 78 -4.87 -5.97 6.49
N HIS A 79 -4.12 -6.49 5.50
CA HIS A 79 -4.05 -7.91 5.14
C HIS A 79 -5.40 -8.54 4.76
N GLY A 80 -6.33 -7.77 4.22
CA GLY A 80 -7.55 -8.31 3.65
C GLY A 80 -7.24 -9.33 2.54
N ILE A 81 -7.84 -10.51 2.63
CA ILE A 81 -7.65 -11.61 1.68
C ILE A 81 -8.65 -11.42 0.53
N PRO A 82 -8.19 -11.33 -0.73
CA PRO A 82 -9.07 -11.28 -1.89
C PRO A 82 -10.03 -12.47 -1.95
N ASP A 83 -11.32 -12.18 -2.15
CA ASP A 83 -12.40 -13.15 -2.29
C ASP A 83 -13.45 -12.70 -3.33
N MET A 84 -14.63 -13.31 -3.30
CA MET A 84 -15.73 -12.99 -4.23
C MET A 84 -16.51 -11.72 -3.86
N THR A 85 -16.13 -10.99 -2.81
CA THR A 85 -16.72 -9.71 -2.43
C THR A 85 -16.56 -8.72 -3.59
N ARG A 86 -17.64 -8.00 -3.91
CA ARG A 86 -17.65 -6.99 -4.97
C ARG A 86 -17.47 -5.60 -4.37
N LEU A 87 -16.62 -4.79 -4.98
CA LEU A 87 -16.49 -3.38 -4.61
C LEU A 87 -17.79 -2.64 -4.90
N GLU A 88 -18.21 -1.80 -3.96
CA GLU A 88 -19.36 -0.92 -4.09
C GLU A 88 -18.90 0.53 -4.35
N ARG A 89 -19.74 1.32 -5.02
CA ARG A 89 -19.47 2.75 -5.19
C ARG A 89 -19.43 3.42 -3.82
N GLY A 90 -18.34 4.13 -3.53
CA GLY A 90 -18.13 4.84 -2.26
C GLY A 90 -17.34 4.06 -1.21
N ASP A 91 -17.00 2.80 -1.47
CA ASP A 91 -16.10 2.02 -0.62
C ASP A 91 -14.74 2.71 -0.49
N LEU A 92 -14.21 2.73 0.73
CA LEU A 92 -12.82 3.08 0.98
C LEU A 92 -12.00 1.79 0.94
N VAL A 93 -11.08 1.67 0.00
CA VAL A 93 -10.31 0.44 -0.21
C VAL A 93 -8.81 0.75 -0.23
N SER A 94 -8.04 -0.03 0.52
CA SER A 94 -6.58 -0.03 0.46
C SER A 94 -6.06 -1.26 -0.26
N PHE A 95 -4.99 -1.05 -1.02
CA PHE A 95 -4.27 -2.09 -1.75
C PHE A 95 -2.84 -2.09 -1.28
N ASP A 96 -2.42 -3.18 -0.64
CA ASP A 96 -1.02 -3.41 -0.26
C ASP A 96 -0.36 -4.32 -1.30
N CYS A 97 0.69 -3.82 -1.95
CA CYS A 97 1.25 -4.39 -3.18
C CYS A 97 2.74 -4.63 -3.03
N GLY A 98 3.16 -5.87 -3.24
CA GLY A 98 4.55 -6.28 -3.07
C GLY A 98 5.06 -7.12 -4.23
N ALA A 99 6.23 -6.77 -4.73
CA ALA A 99 6.93 -7.51 -5.77
C ALA A 99 8.40 -7.70 -5.43
N TYR A 100 9.00 -8.77 -5.92
CA TYR A 100 10.45 -8.93 -5.89
C TYR A 100 11.03 -9.40 -7.22
N VAL A 101 12.30 -9.02 -7.41
CA VAL A 101 13.15 -9.49 -8.50
C VAL A 101 14.36 -10.23 -7.94
N GLU A 102 14.87 -11.20 -8.68
CA GLU A 102 16.08 -11.94 -8.29
C GLU A 102 17.30 -11.37 -9.00
N ARG A 103 18.34 -11.00 -8.24
CA ARG A 103 19.63 -10.51 -8.75
C ARG A 103 20.74 -11.15 -7.98
N GLU A 104 21.66 -11.79 -8.71
CA GLU A 104 22.81 -12.49 -8.13
C GLU A 104 22.41 -13.51 -7.05
N GLY A 105 21.34 -14.26 -7.30
CA GLY A 105 20.83 -15.28 -6.37
C GLY A 105 20.15 -14.72 -5.12
N ARG A 106 19.86 -13.40 -5.07
CA ARG A 106 19.15 -12.75 -3.96
C ARG A 106 17.86 -12.08 -4.42
N GLN A 107 16.84 -12.13 -3.59
CA GLN A 107 15.58 -11.43 -3.78
C GLN A 107 15.69 -9.96 -3.34
N TRP A 108 15.18 -9.06 -4.17
CA TRP A 108 15.09 -7.62 -3.92
C TRP A 108 13.64 -7.20 -3.99
N HIS A 109 13.11 -6.74 -2.86
CA HIS A 109 11.69 -6.46 -2.69
C HIS A 109 11.40 -4.97 -2.87
N GLY A 110 10.28 -4.69 -3.51
CA GLY A 110 9.56 -3.42 -3.46
C GLY A 110 8.23 -3.66 -2.77
N ASP A 111 7.79 -2.69 -2.00
CA ASP A 111 6.56 -2.78 -1.21
C ASP A 111 5.97 -1.38 -1.03
N ALA A 112 4.69 -1.23 -1.36
CA ALA A 112 3.95 0.01 -1.18
C ALA A 112 2.45 -0.24 -1.22
N ALA A 113 1.73 0.54 -0.42
CA ALA A 113 0.27 0.53 -0.41
C ALA A 113 -0.29 1.87 -0.91
N PHE A 114 -1.56 1.84 -1.33
CA PHE A 114 -2.34 3.05 -1.53
C PHE A 114 -3.80 2.82 -1.16
N THR A 115 -4.50 3.91 -0.86
CA THR A 115 -5.94 3.90 -0.59
C THR A 115 -6.67 4.76 -1.62
N MET A 116 -7.90 4.36 -1.97
CA MET A 116 -8.78 5.15 -2.82
C MET A 116 -10.25 4.94 -2.46
N ILE A 117 -11.10 5.86 -2.91
CA ILE A 117 -12.55 5.72 -2.85
C ILE A 117 -13.06 5.19 -4.19
N VAL A 118 -13.79 4.09 -4.17
CA VAL A 118 -14.29 3.42 -5.37
C VAL A 118 -15.29 4.31 -6.10
N GLY A 119 -14.96 4.65 -7.33
CA GLY A 119 -15.74 5.55 -8.17
C GLY A 119 -15.47 7.04 -7.97
N GLY A 120 -14.46 7.44 -7.20
CA GLY A 120 -14.04 8.83 -7.02
C GLY A 120 -14.35 9.38 -5.62
N ASP A 121 -13.63 10.42 -5.20
CA ASP A 121 -13.75 10.98 -3.85
C ASP A 121 -15.16 11.48 -3.53
N GLU A 122 -15.88 11.99 -4.52
CA GLU A 122 -17.26 12.45 -4.37
C GLU A 122 -18.25 11.32 -4.09
N ALA A 123 -17.88 10.07 -4.39
CA ALA A 123 -18.67 8.89 -4.06
C ALA A 123 -18.62 8.52 -2.58
N GLY A 124 -17.55 8.92 -1.88
CA GLY A 124 -17.31 8.54 -0.51
C GLY A 124 -18.16 9.32 0.49
N SER A 125 -18.27 8.79 1.70
CA SER A 125 -18.76 9.58 2.83
C SER A 125 -17.76 10.68 3.21
N ASP A 126 -18.23 11.72 3.91
CA ASP A 126 -17.33 12.74 4.50
C ASP A 126 -16.27 12.10 5.40
N LYS A 127 -16.66 11.07 6.16
CA LYS A 127 -15.76 10.31 7.01
C LYS A 127 -14.68 9.60 6.20
N ALA A 128 -15.03 8.94 5.10
CA ALA A 128 -14.09 8.22 4.24
C ALA A 128 -13.11 9.18 3.56
N ARG A 129 -13.59 10.28 2.98
CA ARG A 129 -12.74 11.32 2.39
C ARG A 129 -11.77 11.91 3.40
N ARG A 130 -12.28 12.27 4.58
CA ARG A 130 -11.47 12.84 5.66
C ARG A 130 -10.41 11.86 6.12
N LEU A 131 -10.77 10.59 6.35
CA LEU A 131 -9.82 9.55 6.72
C LEU A 131 -8.72 9.39 5.66
N ASN A 132 -9.10 9.21 4.39
CA ASN A 132 -8.15 9.05 3.29
C ASN A 132 -7.16 10.22 3.18
N SER A 133 -7.67 11.46 3.27
CA SER A 133 -6.84 12.66 3.21
C SER A 133 -5.87 12.79 4.39
N VAL A 134 -6.32 12.48 5.62
CA VAL A 134 -5.45 12.56 6.81
C VAL A 134 -4.38 11.47 6.76
N THR A 135 -4.71 10.27 6.30
CA THR A 135 -3.73 9.19 6.09
C THR A 135 -2.66 9.59 5.09
N GLU A 136 -3.05 10.18 3.95
CA GLU A 136 -2.10 10.65 2.95
C GLU A 136 -1.21 11.78 3.48
N GLU A 137 -1.79 12.77 4.17
CA GLU A 137 -1.02 13.85 4.81
C GLU A 137 0.01 13.30 5.80
N SER A 138 -0.39 12.31 6.61
CA SER A 138 0.46 11.65 7.60
C SER A 138 1.62 10.89 6.94
N MET A 139 1.36 10.17 5.85
CA MET A 139 2.39 9.50 5.07
C MET A 139 3.44 10.49 4.53
N TRP A 140 3.01 11.64 4.00
CA TRP A 140 3.93 12.66 3.50
C TRP A 140 4.74 13.31 4.63
N ALA A 141 4.14 13.54 5.80
CA ALA A 141 4.86 14.02 6.98
C ALA A 141 5.92 13.02 7.45
N ALA A 142 5.57 11.72 7.52
CA ALA A 142 6.49 10.64 7.82
C ALA A 142 7.68 10.59 6.84
N LEU A 143 7.43 10.68 5.53
CA LEU A 143 8.50 10.69 4.52
C LEU A 143 9.43 11.91 4.67
N ALA A 144 8.88 13.08 4.97
CA ALA A 144 9.67 14.27 5.24
C ALA A 144 10.52 14.11 6.52
N ALA A 145 9.99 13.44 7.54
CA ALA A 145 10.71 13.12 8.77
C ALA A 145 11.86 12.15 8.53
N VAL A 146 11.73 11.16 7.63
CA VAL A 146 12.84 10.26 7.25
C VAL A 146 14.06 11.04 6.76
N ALA A 147 13.87 12.14 6.03
CA ALA A 147 14.97 12.94 5.48
C ALA A 147 15.73 13.78 6.53
N LYS A 148 15.11 14.09 7.68
CA LYS A 148 15.65 15.02 8.69
C LYS A 148 15.81 14.40 10.08
N GLY A 149 15.16 13.28 10.33
CA GLY A 149 15.11 12.58 11.61
C GLY A 149 16.46 12.00 12.00
N LYS A 150 16.68 11.88 13.30
CA LYS A 150 17.86 11.24 13.89
C LYS A 150 17.53 9.84 14.41
N ARG A 151 16.26 9.55 14.67
CA ARG A 151 15.76 8.31 15.26
C ARG A 151 14.51 7.84 14.51
N ILE A 152 14.23 6.53 14.55
CA ILE A 152 13.05 5.96 13.90
C ILE A 152 11.74 6.48 14.51
N TYR A 153 11.70 6.72 15.82
CA TYR A 153 10.49 7.24 16.47
C TYR A 153 10.11 8.64 15.98
N ASP A 154 11.05 9.44 15.43
CA ASP A 154 10.75 10.75 14.85
C ASP A 154 9.74 10.65 13.69
N ILE A 155 9.67 9.48 13.03
CA ILE A 155 8.69 9.19 11.97
C ILE A 155 7.29 9.03 12.57
N GLY A 156 7.18 8.31 13.69
CA GLY A 156 5.92 8.12 14.41
C GLY A 156 5.40 9.43 15.00
N ASP A 157 6.29 10.23 15.60
CA ASP A 157 5.93 11.56 16.12
C ASP A 157 5.36 12.47 15.02
N ALA A 158 5.92 12.42 13.80
CA ALA A 158 5.44 13.21 12.67
C ALA A 158 4.04 12.76 12.18
N VAL A 159 3.74 11.46 12.22
CA VAL A 159 2.40 10.92 11.92
C VAL A 159 1.41 11.38 12.98
N GLU A 160 1.74 11.17 14.26
CA GLU A 160 0.88 11.52 15.39
C GLU A 160 0.54 13.02 15.38
N GLU A 161 1.51 13.89 15.08
CA GLU A 161 1.28 15.33 15.00
C GLU A 161 0.24 15.72 13.94
N VAL A 162 0.19 15.02 12.80
CA VAL A 162 -0.83 15.25 11.77
C VAL A 162 -2.20 14.77 12.26
N VAL A 163 -2.27 13.56 12.82
CA VAL A 163 -3.52 12.96 13.34
C VAL A 163 -4.13 13.84 14.43
N GLU A 164 -3.33 14.26 15.41
CA GLU A 164 -3.76 15.11 16.53
C GLU A 164 -4.32 16.46 16.06
N LYS A 165 -3.67 17.11 15.09
CA LYS A 165 -4.14 18.39 14.51
C LYS A 165 -5.44 18.27 13.73
N ARG A 166 -5.87 17.05 13.41
CA ARG A 166 -7.08 16.76 12.64
C ARG A 166 -8.21 16.20 13.50
N ARG A 167 -8.00 16.00 14.80
CA ARG A 167 -9.07 15.63 15.75
C ARG A 167 -10.18 16.68 15.78
N ASP A 168 -11.41 16.22 15.92
CA ASP A 168 -12.60 17.07 15.92
C ASP A 168 -13.72 16.44 16.76
N GLY A 169 -13.93 17.01 17.95
CA GLY A 169 -14.82 16.43 18.95
C GLY A 169 -14.39 15.01 19.32
N ASN A 170 -15.29 14.05 19.12
CA ASN A 170 -15.05 12.63 19.38
C ASN A 170 -14.52 11.86 18.15
N TRP A 171 -14.21 12.56 17.06
CA TRP A 171 -13.65 11.95 15.86
C TRP A 171 -12.12 12.06 15.85
N GLU A 172 -11.45 10.95 15.54
CA GLU A 172 -10.03 10.89 15.21
C GLU A 172 -9.81 9.98 13.99
N ALA A 173 -8.73 10.25 13.24
CA ALA A 173 -8.24 9.31 12.25
C ALA A 173 -7.58 8.16 13.02
N GLY A 174 -8.28 7.05 13.21
CA GLY A 174 -7.80 5.86 13.92
C GLY A 174 -6.77 5.07 13.12
N ILE A 175 -5.71 5.74 12.68
CA ILE A 175 -4.59 5.22 11.89
C ILE A 175 -3.31 5.17 12.71
#